data_AF-T1KTI5-F1
#
_entry.id   AF-T1KTI5-F1
#
_cell.length_a   1.000
_cell.length_b   1.000
_cell.length_c   1.000
_cell.angle_alpha   90.00
_cell.angle_beta   90.00
_cell.angle_gamma   90.00
#
_symmetry.space_group_name_H-M   'P 1'
#
loop_
_entity.id
_entity.type
_entity.pdbx_description
1 polymer ?
#
loop_
_entity_poly.entity_id
_entity_poly.type
_entity_poly.pdbx_seq_one_letter_code
_entity_poly.pdbx_strand_id
1 'polypeptide(L)'
;MVKNISVKENFKKSSQVAKVVVWKKTRLTSPGYSIQYDHIDPRHFSSSIKPFTVSRTTGYLEVLIDDLTTIGVIEPYRMFTARAEFRLFMRPDNADLRLTEQIQITEDEIILQRVKIEAQYEKLLDKEKSQIEEVKKEEQLIIPEDFNYSDSRLSLPNEAREILSKHRPASIASASRIPGYLRF
;
A
#
# COMPACT_ATOMS: atom_id res chain seq x y z
N MET A 1 18.24 -7.14 -16.59
CA MET A 1 19.10 -8.33 -16.81
C MET A 1 19.20 -9.09 -15.48
N VAL A 2 18.70 -10.32 -15.38
CA VAL A 2 18.70 -11.07 -14.10
C VAL A 2 20.11 -11.63 -13.84
N LYS A 3 20.74 -11.25 -12.73
CA LYS A 3 22.00 -11.85 -12.28
C LYS A 3 21.73 -12.76 -11.09
N ASN A 4 21.99 -14.06 -11.27
CA ASN A 4 21.94 -15.04 -10.19
C ASN A 4 23.20 -14.92 -9.34
N ILE A 5 23.07 -14.47 -8.10
CA ILE A 5 24.18 -14.45 -7.14
C ILE A 5 24.05 -15.71 -6.29
N SER A 6 24.84 -16.73 -6.62
CA SER A 6 24.92 -17.96 -5.84
C SER A 6 25.61 -17.67 -4.51
N VAL A 7 24.89 -17.89 -3.40
CA VAL A 7 25.51 -17.92 -2.07
C VAL A 7 26.44 -19.13 -2.05
N LYS A 8 27.77 -18.90 -1.96
CA LYS A 8 28.85 -19.92 -1.95
C LYS A 8 28.34 -21.29 -1.52
N GLU A 9 28.20 -22.23 -2.47
CA GLU A 9 27.63 -23.56 -2.27
C GLU A 9 28.25 -24.36 -1.11
N ASN A 10 29.49 -24.03 -0.74
CA ASN A 10 30.24 -24.70 0.32
C ASN A 10 29.84 -24.31 1.76
N PHE A 11 29.02 -23.26 1.97
CA PHE A 11 28.66 -22.82 3.34
C PHE A 11 27.34 -23.41 3.89
N LYS A 12 26.47 -23.96 3.04
CA LYS A 12 25.11 -24.40 3.44
C LYS A 12 24.86 -25.91 3.44
N LYS A 13 25.74 -26.74 2.89
CA LYS A 13 25.41 -28.16 2.63
C LYS A 13 25.21 -29.05 3.86
N SER A 14 25.40 -28.59 5.09
CA SER A 14 25.16 -29.46 6.26
C SER A 14 25.08 -28.78 7.62
N SER A 15 25.70 -27.61 7.83
CA SER A 15 25.89 -27.07 9.19
C SER A 15 24.65 -26.41 9.81
N GLN A 16 23.85 -25.65 9.06
CA GLN A 16 22.73 -24.88 9.66
C GLN A 16 21.41 -25.65 9.66
N VAL A 17 21.08 -26.35 8.56
CA VAL A 17 19.81 -27.10 8.46
C VAL A 17 19.80 -28.29 9.43
N ALA A 18 20.93 -28.98 9.60
CA ALA A 18 21.02 -30.12 10.52
C ALA A 18 21.09 -29.74 12.01
N LYS A 19 21.30 -28.46 12.34
CA LYS A 19 21.28 -27.96 13.73
C LYS A 19 19.86 -27.82 14.29
N VAL A 20 18.85 -27.75 13.42
CA VAL A 20 17.45 -27.76 13.86
C VAL A 20 17.07 -29.20 14.15
N VAL A 21 16.70 -29.48 15.40
CA VAL A 21 16.53 -30.83 15.98
C VAL A 21 15.64 -31.77 15.13
N VAL A 22 14.67 -31.21 14.41
CA VAL A 22 13.69 -31.94 13.59
C VAL A 22 14.23 -32.37 12.22
N TRP A 23 15.32 -31.76 11.72
CA TRP A 23 15.79 -31.90 10.33
C TRP A 23 17.02 -32.82 10.18
N LYS A 24 17.28 -33.68 11.17
CA LYS A 24 18.48 -34.56 11.17
C LYS A 24 18.52 -35.60 10.04
N LYS A 25 17.37 -35.96 9.46
CA LYS A 25 17.25 -36.96 8.37
C LYS A 25 16.84 -36.37 7.01
N THR A 26 16.79 -35.05 6.88
CA THR A 26 16.27 -34.41 5.66
C THR A 26 17.37 -34.19 4.63
N ARG A 27 17.06 -34.46 3.36
CA ARG A 27 17.95 -34.17 2.21
C ARG A 27 17.48 -32.92 1.48
N LEU A 28 18.41 -32.00 1.22
CA LEU A 28 18.15 -30.76 0.49
C LEU A 28 17.98 -31.08 -1.01
N THR A 29 16.81 -30.78 -1.58
CA THR A 29 16.52 -30.99 -3.02
C THR A 29 16.97 -29.81 -3.88
N SER A 30 16.95 -28.59 -3.33
CA SER A 30 17.42 -27.39 -4.02
C SER A 30 18.05 -26.42 -3.02
N PRO A 31 19.20 -25.81 -3.34
CA PRO A 31 19.80 -24.82 -2.46
C PRO A 31 19.00 -23.53 -2.47
N GLY A 32 18.97 -22.83 -1.33
CA GLY A 32 18.43 -21.47 -1.27
C GLY A 32 19.40 -20.51 -1.98
N TYR A 33 18.86 -19.69 -2.90
CA TYR A 33 19.60 -18.72 -3.69
C TYR A 33 18.97 -17.32 -3.57
N SER A 34 19.71 -16.29 -4.01
CA SER A 34 19.23 -14.90 -4.07
C SER A 34 19.23 -14.41 -5.52
N ILE A 35 18.21 -13.64 -5.90
CA ILE A 35 18.05 -13.09 -7.24
C ILE A 35 18.29 -11.58 -7.17
N GLN A 36 19.08 -11.05 -8.12
CA GLN A 36 19.20 -9.61 -8.35
C GLN A 36 18.66 -9.27 -9.74
N TYR A 37 17.84 -8.22 -9.80
CA TYR A 37 17.24 -7.73 -11.04
C TYR A 37 17.22 -6.19 -11.02
N ASP A 38 17.20 -5.61 -12.22
CA ASP A 38 17.03 -4.16 -12.39
C ASP A 38 15.57 -3.79 -12.14
N HIS A 39 15.33 -2.66 -11.49
CA HIS A 39 13.99 -2.13 -11.23
C HIS A 39 13.94 -0.63 -11.55
N ILE A 40 12.73 -0.13 -11.78
CA ILE A 40 12.46 1.29 -12.00
C ILE A 40 11.85 1.83 -10.70
N ASP A 41 12.25 3.04 -10.27
CA ASP A 41 11.63 3.69 -9.11
C ASP A 41 10.13 3.90 -9.40
N PRO A 42 9.23 3.35 -8.56
CA PRO A 42 7.80 3.44 -8.79
C PRO A 42 7.24 4.87 -8.78
N ARG A 43 7.97 5.86 -8.25
CA ARG A 43 7.58 7.27 -8.28
C ARG A 43 7.51 7.86 -9.70
N HIS A 44 8.11 7.20 -10.69
CA HIS A 44 7.99 7.62 -12.09
C HIS A 44 6.59 7.34 -12.68
N PHE A 45 5.77 6.54 -12.00
CA PHE A 45 4.41 6.22 -12.43
C PHE A 45 3.41 7.13 -11.72
N SER A 46 2.34 7.48 -12.43
CA SER A 46 1.17 8.11 -11.82
C SER A 46 0.34 7.05 -11.08
N SER A 47 -0.27 7.45 -9.96
CA SER A 47 -1.21 6.62 -9.18
C SER A 47 -2.52 6.33 -9.94
N SER A 48 -2.81 7.08 -11.01
CA SER A 48 -4.03 6.93 -11.80
C SER A 48 -3.75 6.23 -13.13
N ILE A 49 -4.20 4.97 -13.24
CA ILE A 49 -4.25 4.26 -14.52
C ILE A 49 -5.68 4.43 -15.05
N LYS A 50 -5.91 5.44 -15.91
CA LYS A 50 -7.24 5.65 -16.49
C LYS A 50 -7.71 4.34 -17.18
N PRO A 51 -8.96 3.91 -16.95
CA PRO A 51 -10.07 4.63 -16.30
C PRO A 51 -10.18 4.46 -14.76
N PHE A 52 -9.29 3.71 -14.10
CA PHE A 52 -9.41 3.38 -12.69
C PHE A 52 -8.83 4.48 -11.78
N THR A 53 -9.66 5.01 -10.89
CA THR A 53 -9.24 5.96 -9.85
C THR A 53 -8.95 5.20 -8.58
N VAL A 54 -7.68 5.13 -8.20
CA VAL A 54 -7.22 4.42 -7.01
C VAL A 54 -7.44 5.32 -5.79
N SER A 55 -8.33 4.92 -4.86
CA SER A 55 -8.49 5.58 -3.55
C SER A 55 -7.97 4.66 -2.46
N ARG A 56 -7.12 5.18 -1.57
CA ARG A 56 -6.53 4.41 -0.47
C ARG A 56 -7.55 3.95 0.56
N THR A 57 -8.69 4.61 0.61
CA THR A 57 -9.79 4.25 1.51
C THR A 57 -10.51 2.97 1.08
N THR A 58 -10.32 2.57 -0.18
CA THR A 58 -11.06 1.47 -0.79
C THR A 58 -10.47 0.12 -0.43
N GLY A 59 -9.14 -0.05 -0.45
CA GLY A 59 -8.53 -1.36 -0.23
C GLY A 59 -7.00 -1.35 -0.07
N TYR A 60 -6.47 -2.52 0.27
CA TYR A 60 -5.03 -2.71 0.51
C TYR A 60 -4.18 -2.57 -0.77
N LEU A 61 -4.74 -2.89 -1.94
CA LEU A 61 -4.01 -2.74 -3.20
C LEU A 61 -3.83 -1.25 -3.53
N GLU A 62 -4.82 -0.46 -3.21
CA GLU A 62 -4.84 0.98 -3.38
C GLU A 62 -3.86 1.66 -2.43
N VAL A 63 -3.80 1.18 -1.18
CA VAL A 63 -2.73 1.55 -0.22
C VAL A 63 -1.34 1.23 -0.77
N LEU A 64 -1.14 0.05 -1.37
CA LEU A 64 0.15 -0.32 -1.97
C LEU A 64 0.52 0.59 -3.14
N ILE A 65 -0.41 0.80 -4.08
CA ILE A 65 -0.14 1.59 -5.28
C ILE A 65 0.25 2.99 -4.87
N ASP A 66 -0.53 3.58 -3.97
CA ASP A 66 -0.25 4.93 -3.50
C ASP A 66 1.07 5.01 -2.71
N ASP A 67 1.38 4.08 -1.80
CA ASP A 67 2.65 4.08 -1.07
C ASP A 67 3.84 4.05 -2.06
N LEU A 68 3.75 3.22 -3.10
CA LEU A 68 4.77 3.09 -4.14
C LEU A 68 4.92 4.37 -4.97
N THR A 69 3.83 5.02 -5.38
CA THR A 69 3.90 6.21 -6.24
C THR A 69 4.22 7.48 -5.45
N THR A 70 3.72 7.59 -4.22
CA THR A 70 3.87 8.81 -3.39
C THR A 70 5.20 8.80 -2.65
N ILE A 71 5.51 7.70 -1.96
CA ILE A 71 6.67 7.61 -1.06
C ILE A 71 7.83 6.91 -1.75
N GLY A 72 7.57 5.93 -2.62
CA GLY A 72 8.61 5.10 -3.24
C GLY A 72 9.28 4.13 -2.27
N VAL A 73 10.25 3.36 -2.77
CA VAL A 73 10.88 2.28 -2.00
C VAL A 73 12.38 2.18 -2.22
N ILE A 74 13.10 1.82 -1.15
CA ILE A 74 14.55 1.54 -1.19
C ILE A 74 14.79 0.02 -1.20
N GLU A 75 13.90 -0.73 -0.56
CA GLU A 75 13.89 -2.20 -0.55
C GLU A 75 12.56 -2.72 -1.12
N PRO A 76 12.51 -3.97 -1.61
CA PRO A 76 11.27 -4.52 -2.18
C PRO A 76 10.09 -4.42 -1.21
N TYR A 77 9.03 -3.74 -1.65
CA TYR A 77 7.82 -3.52 -0.86
C TYR A 77 7.17 -4.84 -0.43
N ARG A 78 6.62 -4.87 0.79
CA ARG A 78 5.88 -6.03 1.31
C ARG A 78 4.52 -5.56 1.85
N MET A 79 3.46 -6.24 1.45
CA MET A 79 2.09 -5.89 1.89
C MET A 79 1.91 -5.91 3.42
N PHE A 80 2.67 -6.75 4.14
CA PHE A 80 2.60 -6.78 5.60
C PHE A 80 3.10 -5.49 6.26
N THR A 81 3.92 -4.69 5.57
CA THR A 81 4.37 -3.38 6.05
C THR A 81 3.47 -2.23 5.61
N ALA A 82 2.39 -2.51 4.87
CA ALA A 82 1.47 -1.50 4.40
C ALA A 82 0.80 -0.76 5.56
N ARG A 83 0.82 0.58 5.49
CA ARG A 83 0.21 1.46 6.50
C ARG A 83 -1.23 1.76 6.11
N ALA A 84 -2.05 0.73 6.11
CA ALA A 84 -3.49 0.87 5.99
C ALA A 84 -4.04 1.54 7.27
N GLU A 85 -4.62 2.72 7.11
CA GLU A 85 -5.24 3.48 8.21
C GLU A 85 -6.56 2.84 8.65
N PHE A 86 -7.35 2.34 7.68
CA PHE A 86 -8.71 1.82 7.90
C PHE A 86 -8.75 0.28 7.82
N ARG A 87 -8.02 -0.38 8.72
CA ARG A 87 -7.87 -1.85 8.67
C ARG A 87 -9.18 -2.59 8.97
N LEU A 88 -10.05 -2.03 9.82
CA LEU A 88 -11.33 -2.66 10.13
C LEU A 88 -12.34 -2.45 9.00
N PHE A 89 -12.23 -1.36 8.24
CA PHE A 89 -13.03 -1.15 7.05
C PHE A 89 -12.58 -2.04 5.88
N MET A 90 -11.28 -2.19 5.65
CA MET A 90 -10.70 -2.92 4.51
C MET A 90 -10.50 -4.42 4.74
N ARG A 91 -11.44 -5.08 5.42
CA ARG A 91 -11.29 -6.51 5.74
C ARG A 91 -11.35 -7.38 4.49
N PRO A 92 -10.71 -8.57 4.49
CA PRO A 92 -10.80 -9.48 3.37
C PRO A 92 -12.21 -10.00 3.15
N ASP A 93 -13.02 -10.13 4.21
CA ASP A 93 -14.38 -10.64 4.09
C ASP A 93 -15.21 -9.71 3.21
N ASN A 94 -15.15 -8.38 3.36
CA ASN A 94 -16.02 -7.43 2.67
C ASN A 94 -15.43 -6.84 1.37
N ALA A 95 -14.41 -7.48 0.79
CA ALA A 95 -13.75 -7.00 -0.41
C ALA A 95 -14.68 -6.97 -1.64
N ASP A 96 -15.59 -7.92 -1.71
CA ASP A 96 -16.68 -8.00 -2.68
C ASP A 96 -17.59 -6.76 -2.65
N LEU A 97 -17.99 -6.32 -1.45
CA LEU A 97 -18.84 -5.14 -1.24
C LEU A 97 -18.16 -3.83 -1.66
N ARG A 98 -16.83 -3.78 -1.55
CA ARG A 98 -16.04 -2.57 -1.83
C ARG A 98 -15.60 -2.45 -3.29
N LEU A 99 -15.27 -3.58 -3.92
CA LEU A 99 -14.58 -3.60 -5.21
C LEU A 99 -15.45 -4.07 -6.37
N THR A 100 -16.59 -4.68 -6.10
CA THR A 100 -17.46 -5.23 -7.14
C THR A 100 -18.74 -4.41 -7.24
N GLU A 101 -19.06 -3.91 -8.43
CA GLU A 101 -20.29 -3.13 -8.68
C GLU A 101 -21.56 -3.99 -8.57
N GLN A 102 -21.47 -5.30 -8.87
CA GLN A 102 -22.58 -6.24 -8.77
C GLN A 102 -22.20 -7.47 -7.96
N ILE A 103 -22.89 -7.67 -6.84
CA ILE A 103 -22.68 -8.79 -5.94
C ILE A 103 -23.63 -9.92 -6.35
N GLN A 104 -23.08 -10.99 -6.92
CA GLN A 104 -23.81 -12.22 -7.22
C GLN A 104 -23.61 -13.23 -6.09
N ILE A 105 -24.15 -12.92 -4.91
CA ILE A 105 -24.23 -13.89 -3.82
C ILE A 105 -25.64 -14.47 -3.84
N THR A 106 -25.74 -15.75 -4.16
CA THR A 106 -27.00 -16.50 -4.24
C THR A 106 -27.18 -17.51 -3.11
N GLU A 107 -26.23 -17.62 -2.18
CA GLU A 107 -26.27 -18.59 -1.09
C GLU A 107 -26.60 -17.94 0.26
N ASP A 108 -27.64 -18.44 0.92
CA ASP A 108 -28.15 -17.90 2.19
C ASP A 108 -27.14 -18.00 3.34
N GLU A 109 -26.28 -19.03 3.36
CA GLU A 109 -25.29 -19.22 4.43
C GLU A 109 -24.22 -18.10 4.41
N ILE A 110 -23.78 -17.70 3.22
CA ILE A 110 -22.81 -16.61 3.04
C ILE A 110 -23.43 -15.29 3.53
N ILE A 111 -24.70 -15.04 3.19
CA ILE A 111 -25.42 -13.84 3.62
C ILE A 111 -25.56 -13.81 5.15
N LEU A 112 -25.91 -14.93 5.78
CA LEU A 112 -26.05 -15.00 7.23
C LEU A 112 -24.72 -14.70 7.96
N GLN A 113 -23.62 -15.30 7.49
CA GLN A 113 -22.29 -15.02 8.04
C GLN A 113 -21.92 -13.55 7.86
N ARG A 114 -22.20 -12.98 6.68
CA ARG A 114 -21.98 -11.56 6.40
C ARG A 114 -22.73 -10.66 7.36
N VAL A 115 -24.03 -10.86 7.52
CA VAL A 115 -24.88 -10.05 8.41
C VAL A 115 -24.35 -10.12 9.85
N LYS A 116 -23.95 -11.30 10.31
CA LYS A 116 -23.36 -11.48 11.64
C LYS A 116 -22.07 -10.68 11.82
N ILE A 117 -21.17 -10.73 10.84
CA ILE A 117 -19.90 -10.00 10.87
C ILE A 117 -20.17 -8.49 10.87
N GLU A 118 -20.99 -7.98 9.95
CA GLU A 118 -21.26 -6.55 9.85
C GLU A 118 -21.92 -6.00 11.12
N ALA A 119 -22.89 -6.73 11.69
CA ALA A 119 -23.51 -6.34 12.95
C ALA A 119 -22.51 -6.28 14.12
N GLN A 120 -21.51 -7.17 14.14
CA GLN A 120 -20.48 -7.19 15.17
C GLN A 120 -19.54 -5.98 15.05
N TYR A 121 -19.19 -5.58 13.81
CA TYR A 121 -18.22 -4.52 13.56
C TYR A 121 -18.83 -3.13 13.39
N GLU A 122 -20.15 -3.01 13.21
CA GLU A 122 -20.85 -1.74 12.93
C GLU A 122 -20.39 -0.59 13.84
N LYS A 123 -20.46 -0.78 15.16
CA LYS A 123 -20.08 0.24 16.15
C LYS A 123 -18.59 0.57 16.15
N LEU A 124 -17.74 -0.37 15.75
CA LEU A 124 -16.29 -0.16 15.68
C LEU A 124 -15.90 0.63 14.43
N LEU A 125 -16.74 0.56 13.38
CA LEU A 125 -16.50 1.21 12.10
C LEU A 125 -16.91 2.68 12.05
N ASP A 126 -17.76 3.17 12.96
CA ASP A 126 -18.30 4.53 12.90
C ASP A 126 -17.20 5.60 12.80
N LYS A 127 -16.14 5.45 13.60
CA LYS A 127 -15.00 6.37 13.57
C LYS A 127 -14.21 6.29 12.26
N GLU A 128 -13.89 5.07 11.81
CA GLU A 128 -13.15 4.87 10.55
C GLU A 128 -13.96 5.39 9.36
N LYS A 129 -15.27 5.14 9.32
CA LYS A 129 -16.17 5.65 8.28
C LYS A 129 -16.16 7.18 8.21
N SER A 130 -16.27 7.85 9.35
CA SER A 130 -16.20 9.32 9.38
C SER A 130 -14.85 9.86 8.87
N GLN A 131 -13.74 9.22 9.23
CA GLN A 131 -12.41 9.59 8.77
C GLN A 131 -12.22 9.31 7.28
N ILE A 132 -12.74 8.18 6.78
CA ILE A 132 -12.75 7.83 5.36
C ILE A 132 -13.45 8.92 4.55
N GLU A 133 -14.60 9.40 5.01
CA GLU A 133 -15.34 10.45 4.31
C GLU A 133 -14.60 11.80 4.31
N GLU A 134 -13.84 12.10 5.37
CA GLU A 134 -12.95 13.28 5.39
C GLU A 134 -11.79 13.14 4.39
N VAL A 135 -11.12 11.98 4.37
CA VAL A 135 -10.04 11.69 3.42
C VAL A 135 -10.55 11.72 1.97
N LYS A 136 -11.73 11.15 1.69
CA LYS A 136 -12.35 11.20 0.36
C LYS A 136 -12.63 12.63 -0.11
N LYS A 137 -13.03 13.53 0.80
CA LYS A 137 -13.19 14.95 0.46
C LYS A 137 -11.86 15.58 0.10
N GLU A 138 -10.79 15.29 0.85
CA GLU A 138 -9.45 15.78 0.53
C GLU A 138 -8.90 15.18 -0.78
N GLU A 139 -9.23 13.93 -1.11
CA GLU A 139 -8.86 13.28 -2.37
C GLU A 139 -9.52 13.95 -3.59
N GLN A 140 -10.73 14.50 -3.43
CA GLN A 140 -11.43 15.26 -4.46
C GLN A 140 -10.83 16.66 -4.68
N LEU A 141 -10.01 17.16 -3.77
CA LEU A 141 -9.31 18.44 -3.90
C LEU A 141 -8.04 18.23 -4.75
N ILE A 142 -8.24 18.25 -6.06
CA ILE A 142 -7.20 18.05 -7.07
C ILE A 142 -6.30 19.29 -7.14
N ILE A 143 -4.99 19.06 -7.15
CA ILE A 143 -4.00 20.11 -7.40
C ILE A 143 -3.66 20.11 -8.90
N PRO A 144 -3.80 21.24 -9.61
CA PRO A 144 -3.44 21.33 -11.02
C PRO A 144 -1.96 20.97 -11.27
N GLU A 145 -1.66 20.27 -12.37
CA GLU A 145 -0.29 19.84 -12.70
C GLU A 145 0.68 21.01 -12.95
N ASP A 146 0.13 22.15 -13.37
CA ASP A 146 0.83 23.41 -13.64
C ASP A 146 0.92 24.33 -12.41
N PHE A 147 0.49 23.86 -11.25
CA PHE A 147 0.50 24.65 -10.02
C PHE A 147 1.92 25.09 -9.62
N ASN A 148 2.11 26.40 -9.43
CA ASN A 148 3.39 26.98 -9.05
C ASN A 148 3.55 27.06 -7.52
N TYR A 149 4.18 26.04 -6.94
CA TYR A 149 4.51 25.98 -5.51
C TYR A 149 5.52 27.04 -5.04
N SER A 150 6.21 27.73 -5.96
CA SER A 150 7.18 28.79 -5.65
C SER A 150 6.55 30.18 -5.53
N ASP A 151 5.23 30.33 -5.72
CA ASP A 151 4.56 31.62 -5.56
C ASP A 151 4.69 32.12 -4.10
N SER A 152 5.16 33.36 -3.93
CA SER A 152 5.33 34.01 -2.64
C SER A 152 4.01 34.31 -1.93
N ARG A 153 2.88 34.28 -2.65
CA ARG A 153 1.53 34.41 -2.10
C ARG A 153 1.07 33.20 -1.30
N LEU A 154 1.73 32.04 -1.46
CA LEU A 154 1.45 30.85 -0.68
C LEU A 154 2.02 31.01 0.72
N SER A 155 1.17 30.94 1.74
CA SER A 155 1.55 30.90 3.17
C SER A 155 2.17 29.54 3.57
N LEU A 156 3.16 29.07 2.80
CA LEU A 156 3.87 27.81 3.02
C LEU A 156 5.35 28.08 3.39
N PRO A 157 5.91 27.35 4.36
CA PRO A 157 7.36 27.36 4.63
C PRO A 157 8.18 26.93 3.41
N ASN A 158 9.43 27.38 3.32
CA ASN A 158 10.32 27.04 2.21
C ASN A 158 10.56 25.53 2.05
N GLU A 159 10.68 24.80 3.17
CA GLU A 159 10.83 23.33 3.17
C GLU A 159 9.61 22.64 2.54
N ALA A 160 8.40 23.05 2.93
CA ALA A 160 7.17 22.50 2.35
C ALA A 160 7.07 22.80 0.85
N ARG A 161 7.47 24.00 0.40
CA ARG A 161 7.51 24.33 -1.03
C ARG A 161 8.47 23.44 -1.80
N GLU A 162 9.66 23.19 -1.27
CA GLU A 162 10.66 22.33 -1.91
C GLU A 162 10.16 20.88 -2.03
N ILE A 163 9.61 20.33 -0.94
CA ILE A 163 9.05 18.97 -0.91
C ILE A 163 7.90 18.83 -1.91
N LEU A 164 6.93 19.75 -1.90
CA LEU A 164 5.79 19.71 -2.81
C LEU A 164 6.20 19.91 -4.28
N SER A 165 7.17 20.80 -4.54
CA SER A 165 7.68 21.01 -5.90
C SER A 165 8.36 19.77 -6.48
N LYS A 166 8.99 18.96 -5.62
CA LYS A 166 9.68 17.71 -5.98
C LYS A 166 8.71 16.55 -6.18
N HIS A 167 7.75 16.37 -5.28
CA HIS A 167 6.83 15.23 -5.30
C HIS A 167 5.58 15.45 -6.15
N ARG A 168 5.18 16.71 -6.41
CA ARG A 168 4.00 17.10 -7.20
C ARG A 168 2.77 16.22 -6.96
N PRO A 169 2.23 16.23 -5.73
CA PRO A 169 1.07 15.41 -5.39
C PRO A 169 -0.16 15.80 -6.22
N ALA A 170 -0.95 14.80 -6.61
CA ALA A 170 -2.17 15.01 -7.42
C ALA A 170 -3.35 15.60 -6.62
N SER A 171 -3.35 15.46 -5.29
CA SER A 171 -4.41 15.94 -4.41
C SER A 171 -3.87 16.36 -3.04
N ILE A 172 -4.68 17.09 -2.28
CA ILE A 172 -4.34 17.49 -0.91
C ILE A 172 -4.14 16.27 0.00
N ALA A 173 -4.96 15.23 -0.16
CA ALA A 173 -4.81 13.97 0.57
C ALA A 173 -3.48 13.27 0.29
N SER A 174 -2.93 13.37 -0.93
CA SER A 174 -1.60 12.84 -1.25
C SER A 174 -0.50 13.71 -0.65
N ALA A 175 -0.66 15.04 -0.73
CA ALA A 175 0.30 16.01 -0.18
C ALA A 175 0.53 15.82 1.32
N SER A 176 -0.54 15.59 2.09
CA SER A 176 -0.49 15.45 3.56
C SER A 176 0.34 14.25 4.03
N ARG A 177 0.60 13.27 3.16
CA ARG A 177 1.29 12.01 3.48
C ARG A 177 2.76 12.01 3.08
N ILE A 178 3.22 13.04 2.38
CA ILE A 178 4.63 13.18 2.03
C ILE A 178 5.43 13.46 3.31
N PRO A 179 6.44 12.64 3.65
CA PRO A 179 7.28 12.87 4.83
C PRO A 179 7.91 14.27 4.81
N GLY A 180 7.80 15.00 5.92
CA GLY A 180 8.30 16.38 6.03
C GLY A 180 7.30 17.47 5.63
N TYR A 181 6.11 17.10 5.15
CA TYR A 181 4.99 18.04 5.04
C TYR A 181 4.42 18.34 6.44
N LEU A 182 4.61 19.56 6.94
CA LEU A 182 4.03 20.03 8.19
C LEU A 182 2.51 20.21 8.02
N ARG A 183 1.74 19.35 8.70
CA ARG A 183 0.31 19.52 8.92
C ARG A 183 0.14 20.46 10.11
N PHE A 184 -0.22 21.72 9.87
CA PHE A 184 -0.59 22.68 10.93
C PHE A 184 -2.02 22.42 11.40
#